data_AF-A0A2W4WIJ8-F1
#
_entry.id   AF-A0A2W4WIJ8-F1
#
_cell.length_a   1.000
_cell.length_b   1.000
_cell.length_c   1.000
_cell.angle_alpha   90.00
_cell.angle_beta   90.00
_cell.angle_gamma   90.00
#
_symmetry.space_group_name_H-M   'P 1'
#
loop_
_entity.id
_entity.type
_entity.pdbx_description
1 polymer ?
#
loop_
_entity_poly.entity_id
_entity_poly.type
_entity_poly.pdbx_seq_one_letter_code
_entity_poly.pdbx_strand_id
1 'polypeptide(L)'
;MSEQFIHGYALLIGVGSTVDPRLSLPVTVKDALAVKTILTDPHLCAYPNDANHVRLLHDQGTTRNAVLDGLDWLAEKASADQGNRILIECLYW
;
A
#
# COMPACT_ATOMS: atom_id res chain seq x y z
N MET A 1 -13.69 -21.94 -1.92
CA MET A 1 -13.57 -20.52 -2.28
C MET A 1 -13.18 -19.81 -1.00
N SER A 2 -12.03 -19.15 -0.96
CA SER A 2 -11.59 -18.40 0.23
C SER A 2 -12.45 -17.15 0.36
N GLU A 3 -13.03 -16.93 1.54
CA GLU A 3 -13.70 -15.66 1.88
C GLU A 3 -12.67 -14.53 1.78
N GLN A 4 -12.93 -13.53 0.94
CA GLN A 4 -12.06 -12.37 0.78
C GLN A 4 -12.56 -11.20 1.63
N PHE A 5 -11.64 -10.44 2.21
CA PHE A 5 -11.96 -9.23 2.94
C PHE A 5 -12.10 -8.04 1.98
N ILE A 6 -13.25 -7.95 1.33
CA ILE A 6 -13.55 -6.95 0.28
C ILE A 6 -13.67 -5.50 0.80
N HIS A 7 -13.77 -5.31 2.12
CA HIS A 7 -13.84 -3.99 2.76
C HIS A 7 -12.47 -3.47 3.21
N GLY A 8 -11.40 -4.20 2.85
CA GLY A 8 -10.02 -3.83 3.13
C GLY A 8 -9.40 -3.02 2.00
N TYR A 9 -8.92 -1.83 2.34
CA TYR A 9 -8.18 -0.97 1.40
C TYR A 9 -6.80 -0.63 1.97
N ALA A 10 -5.76 -0.72 1.15
CA ALA A 10 -4.38 -0.48 1.55
C ALA A 10 -3.61 0.33 0.51
N LEU A 11 -2.86 1.32 1.00
CA LEU A 11 -1.84 2.05 0.25
C LEU A 11 -0.49 1.79 0.90
N LEU A 12 0.40 1.12 0.16
CA LEU A 12 1.73 0.74 0.59
C LEU A 12 2.76 1.59 -0.15
N ILE A 13 3.67 2.22 0.59
CA ILE A 13 4.65 3.16 0.01
C ILE A 13 6.06 2.78 0.49
N GLY A 14 6.89 2.27 -0.43
CA GLY A 14 8.28 1.90 -0.18
C GLY A 14 9.27 2.79 -0.94
N VAL A 15 10.00 3.66 -0.25
CA VAL A 15 10.98 4.56 -0.88
C VAL A 15 12.37 3.98 -0.78
N GLY A 16 12.75 3.19 -1.80
CA GLY A 16 14.06 2.53 -1.85
C GLY A 16 15.21 3.42 -2.29
N SER A 17 14.89 4.48 -3.03
CA SER A 17 15.86 5.38 -3.65
C SER A 17 15.47 6.83 -3.44
N THR A 18 16.46 7.67 -3.15
CA THR A 18 16.31 9.11 -2.92
C THR A 18 17.31 9.87 -3.78
N VAL A 19 17.08 11.19 -3.94
CA VAL A 19 18.00 12.05 -4.72
C VAL A 19 19.42 12.03 -4.15
N ASP A 20 19.56 11.94 -2.82
CA ASP A 20 20.84 11.62 -2.18
C ASP A 20 20.98 10.10 -2.00
N PRO A 21 21.91 9.43 -2.69
CA PRO A 21 22.10 7.98 -2.59
C PRO A 21 22.44 7.49 -1.17
N ARG A 22 22.99 8.36 -0.31
CA ARG A 22 23.34 8.00 1.08
C ARG A 22 22.11 7.86 1.97
N LEU A 23 21.00 8.47 1.56
CA LEU A 23 19.70 8.38 2.22
C LEU A 23 18.81 7.28 1.59
N SER A 24 19.30 6.62 0.53
CA SER A 24 18.56 5.54 -0.13
C SER A 24 18.56 4.30 0.74
N LEU A 25 17.37 3.74 0.95
CA LEU A 25 17.15 2.55 1.78
C LEU A 25 16.38 1.51 0.97
N PRO A 26 17.04 0.75 0.08
CA PRO A 26 16.36 -0.24 -0.79
C PRO A 26 15.56 -1.31 -0.04
N VAL A 27 15.83 -1.48 1.25
CA VAL A 27 15.11 -2.42 2.12
C VAL A 27 13.63 -2.03 2.31
N THR A 28 13.29 -0.74 2.28
CA THR A 28 11.90 -0.28 2.48
C THR A 28 10.96 -0.77 1.37
N VAL A 29 11.48 -0.99 0.17
CA VAL A 29 10.74 -1.59 -0.95
C VAL A 29 10.44 -3.06 -0.65
N LYS A 30 11.41 -3.78 -0.06
CA LYS A 30 11.21 -5.18 0.34
C LYS A 30 10.18 -5.30 1.45
N ASP A 31 10.20 -4.38 2.40
CA ASP A 31 9.23 -4.34 3.49
C ASP A 31 7.81 -4.07 2.97
N ALA A 32 7.63 -3.08 2.09
CA ALA A 32 6.33 -2.78 1.48
C ALA A 32 5.80 -3.97 0.65
N LEU A 33 6.68 -4.70 -0.03
CA LEU A 33 6.32 -5.94 -0.74
C LEU A 33 5.93 -7.07 0.23
N ALA A 34 6.67 -7.24 1.33
CA ALA A 34 6.37 -8.26 2.33
C ALA A 34 5.00 -8.02 2.99
N VAL A 35 4.70 -6.75 3.32
CA VAL A 35 3.38 -6.36 3.84
C VAL A 35 2.29 -6.65 2.82
N LYS A 36 2.50 -6.31 1.53
CA LYS A 36 1.54 -6.66 0.47
C LYS A 36 1.25 -8.16 0.46
N THR A 37 2.29 -8.99 0.54
CA THR A 37 2.15 -10.46 0.57
C THR A 37 1.26 -10.89 1.73
N ILE A 38 1.52 -10.39 2.94
CA ILE A 38 0.72 -10.71 4.14
C ILE A 38 -0.73 -10.27 3.98
N LEU A 39 -0.97 -9.05 3.47
CA LEU A 39 -2.33 -8.54 3.28
C LEU A 39 -3.14 -9.39 2.31
N THR A 40 -2.52 -9.81 1.21
CA THR A 40 -3.19 -10.59 0.15
C THR A 40 -3.24 -12.08 0.43
N ASP A 41 -2.58 -12.56 1.49
CA ASP A 41 -2.59 -13.98 1.86
C ASP A 41 -4.00 -14.39 2.33
N PRO A 42 -4.66 -15.37 1.65
CA PRO A 42 -6.00 -15.82 2.01
C PRO A 42 -6.13 -16.44 3.41
N HIS A 43 -5.02 -16.86 4.02
CA HIS A 43 -4.98 -17.45 5.36
C HIS A 43 -4.69 -16.42 6.46
N LEU A 44 -4.32 -15.19 6.10
CA LEU A 44 -4.03 -14.11 7.04
C LEU A 44 -5.11 -13.03 6.96
N CYS A 45 -4.93 -12.05 6.07
CA CYS A 45 -5.80 -10.88 5.97
C CYS A 45 -6.78 -10.96 4.79
N ALA A 46 -6.49 -11.80 3.79
CA ALA A 46 -7.36 -12.08 2.65
C ALA A 46 -7.86 -10.84 1.88
N TYR A 47 -7.06 -9.77 1.82
CA TYR A 47 -7.36 -8.61 0.98
C TYR A 47 -7.35 -9.06 -0.49
N PRO A 48 -8.30 -8.58 -1.32
CA PRO A 48 -8.22 -8.82 -2.76
C PRO A 48 -6.91 -8.29 -3.34
N ASN A 49 -6.18 -9.15 -4.06
CA ASN A 49 -4.91 -8.78 -4.69
C ASN A 49 -5.14 -8.07 -6.03
N ASP A 50 -5.82 -6.93 -5.97
CA ASP A 50 -6.11 -6.09 -7.13
C ASP A 50 -5.94 -4.61 -6.80
N ALA A 51 -5.82 -3.78 -7.84
CA ALA A 51 -5.55 -2.35 -7.72
C ALA A 51 -6.73 -1.54 -7.16
N ASN A 52 -7.93 -2.13 -7.01
CA ASN A 52 -9.07 -1.49 -6.37
C ASN A 52 -9.08 -1.64 -4.85
N HIS A 53 -8.24 -2.53 -4.30
CA HIS A 53 -8.11 -2.79 -2.86
C HIS A 53 -6.70 -2.55 -2.34
N VAL A 54 -5.66 -2.90 -3.09
CA VAL A 54 -4.26 -2.76 -2.66
C VAL A 54 -3.44 -2.03 -3.71
N ARG A 55 -2.93 -0.85 -3.36
CA ARG A 55 -1.99 -0.07 -4.18
C ARG A 55 -0.61 -0.08 -3.56
N LEU A 56 0.41 -0.30 -4.40
CA LEU A 56 1.82 -0.28 -4.02
C LEU A 56 2.54 0.79 -4.84
N LEU A 57 3.16 1.75 -4.16
CA LEU A 57 4.05 2.74 -4.74
C LEU A 57 5.47 2.45 -4.25
N HIS A 58 6.43 2.36 -5.18
CA HIS A 58 7.83 2.23 -4.81
C HIS A 58 8.78 2.89 -5.82
N ASP A 59 9.99 3.19 -5.36
CA ASP A 59 11.08 3.77 -6.14
C ASP A 59 10.65 4.99 -6.98
N GLN A 60 10.85 4.94 -8.31
CA GLN A 60 10.52 6.02 -9.25
C GLN A 60 9.01 6.30 -9.33
N GLY A 61 8.17 5.36 -8.88
CA GLY A 61 6.72 5.54 -8.77
C GLY A 61 6.30 6.36 -7.56
N THR A 62 7.17 6.53 -6.56
CA THR A 62 6.87 7.28 -5.32
C THR A 62 7.13 8.77 -5.50
N THR A 63 6.46 9.37 -6.49
CA THR A 63 6.45 10.82 -6.65
C THR A 63 5.46 11.45 -5.67
N ARG A 64 5.66 12.74 -5.33
CA ARG A 64 4.71 13.48 -4.47
C ARG A 64 3.28 13.40 -5.01
N ASN A 65 3.10 13.55 -6.32
CA ASN A 65 1.77 13.49 -6.93
C ASN A 65 1.18 12.09 -6.82
N ALA A 66 1.95 11.03 -7.10
CA ALA A 66 1.48 9.66 -6.96
C ALA A 66 1.07 9.32 -5.51
N VAL A 67 1.80 9.84 -4.52
CA VAL A 67 1.44 9.68 -3.10
C VAL A 67 0.13 10.39 -2.78
N LEU A 68 -0.04 11.64 -3.22
CA LEU A 68 -1.29 12.38 -3.02
C LEU A 68 -2.47 11.72 -3.72
N ASP A 69 -2.32 11.33 -4.98
CA ASP A 69 -3.34 10.59 -5.75
C ASP A 69 -3.69 9.25 -5.07
N GLY A 70 -2.70 8.59 -4.47
CA GLY A 70 -2.90 7.38 -3.67
C GLY A 70 -3.70 7.64 -2.40
N LEU A 71 -3.42 8.73 -1.69
CA LEU A 71 -4.15 9.12 -0.48
C LEU A 71 -5.59 9.55 -0.80
N ASP A 72 -5.79 10.31 -1.87
CA ASP A 72 -7.13 10.73 -2.34
C ASP A 72 -7.96 9.50 -2.70
N TRP A 73 -7.39 8.56 -3.47
CA TRP A 73 -8.05 7.29 -3.75
C TRP A 73 -8.44 6.52 -2.48
N LEU A 74 -7.56 6.48 -1.48
CA LEU A 74 -7.84 5.78 -0.24
C LEU A 74 -8.98 6.44 0.55
N ALA A 75 -9.03 7.78 0.54
CA ALA A 75 -10.11 8.56 1.13
C ALA A 75 -11.45 8.35 0.41
N GLU A 76 -11.44 8.21 -0.92
CA GLU A 76 -12.63 7.87 -1.70
C GLU A 76 -13.18 6.49 -1.34
N LYS A 77 -12.30 5.47 -1.26
CA LYS A 77 -12.68 4.11 -0.81
C LYS A 77 -13.17 4.10 0.63
N ALA A 78 -12.53 4.91 1.47
CA ALA A 78 -12.92 5.12 2.87
C ALA A 78 -14.33 5.73 3.01
N SER A 79 -14.70 6.63 2.11
CA SER A 79 -15.97 7.34 2.19
C SER A 79 -17.13 6.56 1.57
N ALA A 80 -16.84 5.72 0.56
CA ALA A 80 -17.84 4.93 -0.16
C ALA A 80 -18.32 3.69 0.61
N ASP A 81 -17.59 3.26 1.63
CA ASP A 81 -17.85 2.04 2.38
C ASP A 81 -17.98 2.39 3.88
N GLN A 82 -19.09 2.06 4.53
CA GLN A 82 -19.34 2.47 5.92
C GLN A 82 -18.73 1.52 6.96
N GLY A 83 -18.15 0.37 6.54
CA GLY A 83 -17.60 -0.68 7.42
C GLY A 83 -16.11 -0.98 7.22
N ASN A 84 -15.36 -0.04 6.66
CA ASN A 84 -14.02 -0.26 6.13
C ASN A 84 -12.89 -0.17 7.16
N ARG A 85 -11.79 -0.82 6.82
CA ARG A 85 -10.51 -0.74 7.54
C ARG A 85 -9.42 -0.25 6.58
N ILE A 86 -8.83 0.87 6.95
CA ILE A 86 -7.80 1.57 6.16
C ILE A 86 -6.44 1.26 6.77
N LEU A 87 -5.50 0.79 5.94
CA LEU A 87 -4.09 0.69 6.29
C LEU A 87 -3.28 1.63 5.40
N ILE A 88 -2.54 2.55 6.04
CA ILE A 88 -1.52 3.37 5.39
C ILE A 88 -0.19 2.96 5.99
N GLU A 89 0.71 2.47 5.15
CA GLU A 89 2.08 2.17 5.57
C GLU A 89 3.06 2.94 4.70
N CYS A 90 3.63 3.99 5.28
CA CYS A 90 4.73 4.76 4.74
C CYS A 90 6.00 4.37 5.50
N LEU A 91 6.92 3.68 4.84
CA LEU A 91 8.22 3.34 5.42
C LEU A 91 9.23 4.42 5.07
N TYR A 92 9.35 5.40 5.95
CA TYR A 92 10.39 6.44 5.98
C TYR A 92 11.02 6.40 7.38
N TRP A 93 12.34 6.25 7.49
CA TRP A 93 13.06 6.51 8.75
C TRP A 93 13.47 7.98 8.79
#